data_AF-A0A2R6MW85-F1
#
_entry.id   AF-A0A2R6MW85-F1
#
_cell.length_a   1.000
_cell.length_b   1.000
_cell.length_c   1.000
_cell.angle_alpha   90.00
_cell.angle_beta   90.00
_cell.angle_gamma   90.00
#
_symmetry.space_group_name_H-M   'P 1'
#
loop_
_entity.id
_entity.type
_entity.pdbx_description
1 polymer ?
#
loop_
_entity_poly.entity_id
_entity_poly.type
_entity_poly.pdbx_seq_one_letter_code
_entity_poly.pdbx_strand_id
1 'polypeptide(L)'
;MSDETVHESRRTRSRRAIASYLRRVADALGRGKRVPIDEDQSVTVEAPDEPELEVELEEEEETLAFEIEMEWEGDAEDVETDARASKATFEVYEDSAGQHRWRLVHDNGNIIADGGQGYASKQKCKQGIESVRKNAAGAPVGDTE
;
A
#
# COMPACT_ATOMS: atom_id res chain seq x y z
N MET A 1 5.64 29.78 9.68
CA MET A 1 5.38 28.36 9.96
C MET A 1 6.48 27.62 9.25
N SER A 2 7.16 26.69 9.90
CA SER A 2 8.26 25.94 9.28
C SER A 2 7.68 25.05 8.19
N ASP A 3 8.23 25.07 6.97
CA ASP A 3 8.02 24.03 5.98
C ASP A 3 8.57 22.71 6.53
N GLU A 4 7.70 21.93 7.17
CA GLU A 4 8.05 20.60 7.67
C GLU A 4 7.58 19.56 6.64
N THR A 5 8.53 19.02 5.86
CA THR A 5 8.25 17.94 4.92
C THR A 5 7.80 16.68 5.68
N VAL A 6 6.56 16.27 5.48
CA VAL A 6 5.97 15.11 6.17
C VAL A 6 6.48 13.77 5.61
N HIS A 7 6.74 13.70 4.31
CA HIS A 7 7.27 12.51 3.64
C HIS A 7 8.12 12.86 2.42
N GLU A 8 9.31 12.29 2.31
CA GLU A 8 10.16 12.39 1.13
C GLU A 8 10.61 10.98 0.69
N SER A 9 10.47 10.66 -0.59
CA SER A 9 11.09 9.45 -1.16
C SER A 9 11.60 9.67 -2.58
N ARG A 10 12.85 9.31 -2.84
CA ARG A 10 13.48 9.39 -4.17
C ARG A 10 14.12 8.04 -4.51
N ARG A 11 13.74 7.46 -5.65
CA ARG A 11 14.28 6.17 -6.13
C ARG A 11 14.05 5.96 -7.62
N THR A 12 14.97 5.28 -8.28
CA THR A 12 14.82 4.84 -9.68
C THR A 12 13.74 3.78 -9.79
N ARG A 13 12.81 3.92 -10.74
CA ARG A 13 11.74 2.96 -11.02
C ARG A 13 11.59 2.70 -12.51
N SER A 14 11.08 1.52 -12.87
CA SER A 14 10.69 1.25 -14.26
C SER A 14 9.44 2.05 -14.64
N ARG A 15 9.28 2.36 -15.94
CA ARG A 15 8.08 3.03 -16.48
C ARG A 15 6.78 2.31 -16.10
N ARG A 16 6.79 0.97 -16.06
CA ARG A 16 5.63 0.15 -15.66
C ARG A 16 5.29 0.31 -14.18
N ALA A 17 6.30 0.41 -13.31
CA ALA A 17 6.10 0.66 -11.88
C ALA A 17 5.51 2.05 -11.66
N ILE A 18 6.08 3.09 -12.30
CA ILE A 18 5.56 4.47 -12.25
C ILE A 18 4.09 4.51 -12.70
N ALA A 19 3.76 3.92 -13.85
CA ALA A 19 2.39 3.88 -14.34
C ALA A 19 1.42 3.14 -13.39
N SER A 20 1.91 2.13 -12.66
CA SER A 20 1.10 1.41 -11.68
C SER A 20 0.84 2.24 -10.43
N TYR A 21 1.83 3.01 -10.00
CA TYR A 21 1.69 3.96 -8.90
C TYR A 21 0.70 5.08 -9.26
N LEU A 22 0.88 5.74 -10.41
CA LEU A 22 -0.01 6.82 -10.86
C LEU A 22 -1.46 6.35 -11.06
N ARG A 23 -1.68 5.13 -11.55
CA ARG A 23 -3.05 4.56 -11.62
C ARG A 23 -3.69 4.44 -10.25
N ARG A 24 -2.93 4.05 -9.23
CA ARG A 24 -3.44 3.94 -7.86
C ARG A 24 -3.82 5.30 -7.29
N VAL A 25 -3.00 6.32 -7.54
CA VAL A 25 -3.30 7.71 -7.19
C VAL A 25 -4.59 8.16 -7.88
N ALA A 26 -4.70 7.95 -9.19
CA ALA A 26 -5.89 8.29 -9.97
C ALA A 26 -7.16 7.55 -9.49
N ASP A 27 -7.05 6.25 -9.18
CA ASP A 27 -8.15 5.46 -8.65
C ASP A 27 -8.59 5.92 -7.25
N ALA A 28 -7.66 6.41 -6.41
CA ALA A 28 -7.98 6.95 -5.10
C ALA A 28 -8.74 8.27 -5.22
N LEU A 29 -8.19 9.22 -5.99
CA LEU A 29 -8.82 10.52 -6.29
C LEU A 29 -10.22 10.31 -6.89
N GLY A 30 -10.34 9.49 -7.94
CA GLY A 30 -11.62 9.26 -8.62
C GLY A 30 -12.68 8.55 -7.78
N ARG A 31 -12.32 7.99 -6.62
CA ARG A 31 -13.24 7.34 -5.68
C ARG A 31 -13.43 8.12 -4.37
N GLY A 32 -12.83 9.29 -4.23
CA GLY A 32 -12.84 10.06 -2.97
C GLY A 32 -12.20 9.28 -1.82
N LYS A 33 -11.17 8.47 -2.10
CA LYS A 33 -10.40 7.76 -1.08
C LYS A 33 -9.11 8.52 -0.78
N ARG A 34 -8.57 8.33 0.41
CA ARG A 34 -7.24 8.83 0.79
C ARG A 34 -6.19 8.39 -0.23
N VAL A 35 -5.41 9.36 -0.71
CA VAL A 35 -4.40 9.21 -1.76
C VAL A 35 -3.11 8.68 -1.12
N PRO A 36 -2.56 7.56 -1.61
CA PRO A 36 -1.29 7.05 -1.10
C PRO A 36 -0.11 7.89 -1.64
N ILE A 37 0.81 8.25 -0.74
CA ILE A 37 2.03 9.03 -1.06
C ILE A 37 3.25 8.12 -1.26
N ASP A 38 3.15 6.86 -0.82
CA ASP A 38 4.17 5.83 -0.97
C ASP A 38 3.60 4.51 -1.54
N GLU A 39 4.47 3.61 -1.98
CA GLU A 39 4.04 2.33 -2.56
C GLU A 39 3.46 1.36 -1.54
N ASP A 40 3.97 1.41 -0.30
CA ASP A 40 3.51 0.61 0.82
C ASP A 40 2.20 1.17 1.38
N GLN A 41 1.82 2.38 0.95
CA GLN A 41 0.62 3.11 1.36
C GLN A 41 0.59 3.30 2.87
N SER A 42 1.78 3.46 3.46
CA SER A 42 2.00 3.75 4.87
C SER A 42 1.68 5.21 5.19
N VAL A 43 1.80 6.09 4.19
CA VAL A 43 1.41 7.49 4.23
C VAL A 43 0.28 7.72 3.24
N THR A 44 -0.84 8.22 3.74
CA THR A 44 -1.98 8.62 2.89
C THR A 44 -2.47 10.01 3.26
N VAL A 45 -3.04 10.73 2.30
CA VAL A 45 -3.58 12.07 2.51
C VAL A 45 -5.01 12.18 2.00
N GLU A 46 -5.84 12.94 2.69
CA GLU A 46 -7.17 13.33 2.21
C GLU A 46 -7.04 14.55 1.27
N ALA A 47 -7.49 14.40 0.03
CA ALA A 47 -7.53 15.49 -0.94
C ALA A 47 -8.96 16.02 -1.06
N PRO A 48 -9.17 17.34 -1.21
CA PRO A 48 -10.49 17.91 -1.43
C PRO A 48 -11.05 17.54 -2.81
N ASP A 49 -12.30 17.89 -3.07
CA ASP A 49 -12.96 17.65 -4.37
C ASP A 49 -12.30 18.45 -5.51
N GLU A 50 -11.69 19.62 -5.18
CA GLU A 50 -11.09 20.55 -6.14
C GLU A 50 -9.72 21.08 -5.64
N PRO A 51 -8.65 20.27 -5.68
CA PRO A 51 -7.29 20.71 -5.39
C PRO A 51 -6.68 21.46 -6.59
N GLU A 52 -5.70 22.34 -6.33
CA GLU A 52 -4.88 22.94 -7.38
C GLU A 52 -3.89 21.90 -7.91
N LEU A 53 -3.66 21.87 -9.22
CA LEU A 53 -2.74 20.94 -9.88
C LEU A 53 -1.78 21.73 -10.77
N GLU A 54 -0.49 21.61 -10.50
CA GLU A 54 0.60 22.15 -11.29
C GLU A 54 1.38 21.01 -11.97
N VAL A 55 1.79 21.24 -13.22
CA VAL A 55 2.53 20.27 -14.03
C VAL A 55 3.67 21.00 -14.73
N GLU A 56 4.89 20.66 -14.35
CA GLU A 56 6.10 21.32 -14.84
C GLU A 56 7.03 20.33 -15.55
N LEU A 57 7.76 20.84 -16.54
CA LEU A 57 8.83 20.12 -17.23
C LEU A 57 10.04 21.03 -17.33
N GLU A 58 11.08 20.70 -16.59
CA GLU A 58 12.32 21.46 -16.54
C GLU A 58 13.45 20.72 -17.26
N GLU A 59 14.32 21.49 -17.92
CA GLU A 59 15.56 21.01 -18.52
C GLU A 59 16.74 21.59 -17.74
N GLU A 60 17.47 20.75 -17.03
CA GLU A 60 18.65 21.12 -16.25
C GLU A 60 19.88 20.38 -16.77
N GLU A 61 20.79 21.10 -17.43
CA GLU A 61 22.06 20.62 -18.02
C GLU A 61 21.98 19.28 -18.77
N GLU A 62 21.97 18.16 -18.06
CA GLU A 62 21.96 16.79 -18.57
C GLU A 62 20.70 15.99 -18.17
N THR A 63 19.70 16.64 -17.57
CA THR A 63 18.51 16.00 -17.00
C THR A 63 17.22 16.70 -17.40
N LEU A 64 16.15 15.92 -17.45
CA LEU A 64 14.77 16.41 -17.60
C LEU A 64 14.01 16.03 -16.33
N ALA A 65 13.41 17.02 -15.67
CA ALA A 65 12.55 16.83 -14.52
C ALA A 65 11.10 17.08 -14.94
N PHE A 66 10.25 16.07 -14.77
CA PHE A 66 8.81 16.20 -14.99
C PHE A 66 8.14 16.10 -13.62
N GLU A 67 7.51 17.18 -13.19
CA GLU A 67 6.92 17.33 -11.88
C GLU A 67 5.40 17.42 -11.99
N ILE A 68 4.72 16.76 -11.06
CA ILE A 68 3.27 16.82 -10.90
C ILE A 68 3.06 17.14 -9.44
N GLU A 69 2.55 18.34 -9.17
CA GLU A 69 2.31 18.84 -7.84
C GLU A 69 0.83 19.13 -7.66
N MET A 70 0.29 18.75 -6.50
CA MET A 70 -1.07 19.10 -6.10
C MET A 70 -1.00 19.85 -4.79
N GLU A 71 -1.62 21.02 -4.74
CA GLU A 71 -1.63 21.89 -3.56
C GLU A 71 -3.07 22.19 -3.13
N TRP A 72 -3.30 22.20 -1.82
CA TRP A 72 -4.55 22.59 -1.21
C TRP A 72 -4.33 23.05 0.24
N GLU A 73 -5.28 23.85 0.74
CA GLU A 73 -5.33 24.16 2.17
C GLU A 73 -5.72 22.90 2.96
N GLY A 74 -4.89 22.51 3.92
CA GLY A 74 -5.11 21.33 4.77
C GLY A 74 -4.30 21.38 6.05
N ASP A 75 -4.62 20.49 6.99
CA ASP A 75 -3.96 20.39 8.29
C ASP A 75 -3.32 19.01 8.49
N ALA A 76 -2.48 18.87 9.52
CA ALA A 76 -1.77 17.61 9.81
C ALA A 76 -2.72 16.40 10.04
N GLU A 77 -3.99 16.64 10.36
CA GLU A 77 -5.02 15.59 10.53
C GLU A 77 -5.42 14.94 9.19
N ASP A 78 -5.21 15.63 8.06
CA ASP A 78 -5.48 15.11 6.72
C ASP A 78 -4.43 14.07 6.30
N VAL A 79 -3.26 14.05 6.96
CA VAL A 79 -2.18 13.11 6.69
C VAL A 79 -2.19 11.96 7.70
N GLU A 80 -2.40 10.74 7.22
CA GLU A 80 -2.23 9.52 8.01
C GLU A 80 -0.85 8.93 7.71
N THR A 81 0.12 9.12 8.61
CA THR A 81 1.52 8.62 8.47
C THR A 81 1.73 7.21 9.03
N ASP A 82 0.69 6.62 9.59
CA ASP A 82 0.74 5.38 10.36
C ASP A 82 -0.49 4.54 10.02
N ALA A 83 -0.79 4.41 8.72
CA ALA A 83 -1.84 3.56 8.16
C ALA A 83 -1.50 2.07 8.42
N ARG A 84 -1.42 1.69 9.69
CA ARG A 84 -1.19 0.35 10.24
C ARG A 84 -2.40 -0.56 10.05
N ALA A 85 -3.49 -0.06 9.46
CA ALA A 85 -4.61 -0.88 9.04
C ALA A 85 -4.19 -1.66 7.78
N SER A 86 -3.87 -2.94 7.98
CA SER A 86 -3.67 -3.90 6.89
C SER A 86 -4.78 -3.75 5.85
N LYS A 87 -4.42 -3.33 4.63
CA LYS A 87 -5.31 -3.27 3.45
C LYS A 87 -5.55 -4.66 2.86
N ALA A 88 -5.56 -5.68 3.71
CA ALA A 88 -5.62 -7.07 3.34
C ALA A 88 -6.44 -7.86 4.36
N THR A 89 -7.24 -8.78 3.85
CA THR A 89 -8.15 -9.62 4.62
C THR A 89 -7.70 -11.08 4.57
N PHE A 90 -7.66 -11.74 5.72
CA PHE A 90 -7.49 -13.19 5.78
C PHE A 90 -8.79 -13.88 5.34
N GLU A 91 -8.71 -14.65 4.27
CA GLU A 91 -9.80 -15.50 3.80
C GLU A 91 -9.53 -16.94 4.17
N VAL A 92 -10.52 -17.61 4.76
CA VAL A 92 -10.48 -19.07 5.01
C VAL A 92 -11.36 -19.76 3.98
N TYR A 93 -10.79 -20.72 3.25
CA TYR A 93 -11.49 -21.50 2.23
C TYR A 93 -11.19 -22.99 2.38
N GLU A 94 -11.98 -23.83 1.72
CA GLU A 94 -11.76 -25.27 1.62
C GLU A 94 -11.21 -25.59 0.24
N ASP A 95 -10.15 -26.41 0.17
CA ASP A 95 -9.57 -26.85 -1.09
C ASP A 95 -10.29 -28.08 -1.66
N SER A 96 -9.88 -28.52 -2.86
CA SER A 96 -10.47 -29.69 -3.52
C SER A 96 -10.24 -31.02 -2.79
N ALA A 97 -9.31 -31.06 -1.82
CA ALA A 97 -9.04 -32.21 -0.98
C ALA A 97 -9.82 -32.17 0.35
N GLY A 98 -10.72 -31.19 0.53
CA GLY A 98 -11.49 -31.01 1.76
C GLY A 98 -10.67 -30.44 2.92
N GLN A 99 -9.48 -29.89 2.65
CA GLN A 99 -8.65 -29.27 3.68
C GLN A 99 -8.96 -27.77 3.76
N HIS A 100 -8.98 -27.23 4.98
CA HIS A 100 -9.12 -25.80 5.18
C HIS A 100 -7.79 -25.10 4.99
N ARG A 101 -7.76 -24.04 4.19
CA ARG A 101 -6.60 -23.19 3.95
C ARG A 101 -6.93 -21.74 4.25
N TRP A 102 -5.90 -20.92 4.36
CA TRP A 102 -6.07 -19.47 4.40
C TRP A 102 -5.16 -18.79 3.38
N ARG A 103 -5.60 -17.63 2.93
CA ARG A 103 -4.82 -16.68 2.13
C ARG A 103 -5.05 -15.26 2.65
N LEU A 104 -4.06 -14.40 2.50
CA LEU A 104 -4.15 -12.97 2.77
C LEU A 104 -4.32 -12.24 1.44
N VAL A 105 -5.45 -11.59 1.26
CA VAL A 105 -5.82 -10.93 0.00
C VAL A 105 -5.81 -9.42 0.22
N HIS A 106 -4.96 -8.70 -0.50
CA HIS A 106 -4.97 -7.24 -0.49
C HIS A 106 -6.24 -6.72 -1.18
N ASP A 107 -6.73 -5.54 -0.83
CA ASP A 107 -7.88 -4.85 -1.43
C ASP A 107 -7.82 -4.69 -2.95
N ASN A 108 -6.65 -4.89 -3.57
CA ASN A 108 -6.47 -4.86 -5.02
C ASN A 108 -6.72 -6.24 -5.67
N GLY A 109 -7.12 -7.24 -4.88
CA GLY A 109 -7.39 -8.62 -5.30
C GLY A 109 -6.17 -9.55 -5.30
N ASN A 110 -4.96 -9.04 -5.10
CA ASN A 110 -3.75 -9.87 -5.11
C ASN A 110 -3.63 -10.68 -3.81
N ILE A 111 -3.28 -11.95 -3.95
CA ILE A 111 -2.85 -12.78 -2.81
C ILE A 111 -1.42 -12.38 -2.48
N ILE A 112 -1.21 -11.89 -1.25
CA ILE A 112 0.10 -11.44 -0.77
C ILE A 112 0.76 -12.43 0.20
N ALA A 113 -0.02 -13.36 0.77
CA ALA A 113 0.49 -14.49 1.54
C ALA A 113 -0.52 -15.65 1.53
N ASP A 114 -0.05 -16.87 1.74
CA ASP A 114 -0.89 -18.04 1.98
C ASP A 114 -0.29 -18.95 3.05
N GLY A 115 -1.11 -19.83 3.63
CA GLY A 115 -0.70 -20.67 4.74
C GLY A 115 0.22 -21.83 4.41
N GLY A 116 0.46 -22.15 3.12
CA GLY A 116 1.28 -23.28 2.64
C GLY A 116 0.75 -24.68 2.99
N GLN A 117 0.02 -24.82 4.10
CA GLN A 117 -0.47 -26.08 4.67
C GLN A 117 -2.01 -26.13 4.68
N GLY A 118 -2.53 -27.34 4.48
CA GLY A 118 -3.96 -27.65 4.66
C GLY A 118 -4.26 -28.11 6.09
N TYR A 119 -5.31 -27.56 6.70
CA TYR A 119 -5.76 -27.87 8.04
C TYR A 119 -6.98 -28.80 8.04
N ALA A 120 -7.02 -29.72 9.01
CA ALA A 120 -8.15 -30.65 9.17
C ALA A 120 -9.45 -30.00 9.68
N SER A 121 -9.42 -28.75 10.15
CA SER A 121 -10.62 -28.02 10.57
C SER A 121 -10.50 -26.51 10.41
N LYS A 122 -11.63 -25.84 10.20
CA LYS A 122 -11.70 -24.37 10.11
C LYS A 122 -11.13 -23.67 11.36
N GLN A 123 -11.34 -24.26 12.54
CA GLN A 123 -10.81 -23.73 13.79
C GLN A 123 -9.28 -23.78 13.83
N LYS A 124 -8.66 -24.90 13.41
CA LYS A 124 -7.20 -25.01 13.33
C LYS A 124 -6.62 -24.04 12.30
N CYS A 125 -7.30 -23.86 11.17
CA CYS A 125 -6.92 -22.86 10.17
C CYS A 125 -6.89 -21.43 10.76
N LYS A 126 -7.95 -21.05 11.51
CA LYS A 126 -7.98 -19.76 12.23
C LYS A 126 -6.87 -19.62 13.27
N GLN A 127 -6.53 -20.70 13.98
CA GLN A 127 -5.40 -20.68 14.91
C GLN A 127 -4.06 -20.46 14.18
N GLY A 128 -3.90 -21.03 12.98
CA GLY A 128 -2.78 -20.74 12.10
C GLY A 128 -2.68 -19.26 11.72
N ILE A 129 -3.81 -18.64 11.35
CA ILE A 129 -3.89 -17.20 11.08
C ILE A 129 -3.46 -16.39 12.31
N GLU A 130 -3.99 -16.69 13.50
CA GLU A 130 -3.63 -15.99 14.73
C GLU A 130 -2.14 -16.14 15.07
N SER A 131 -1.55 -17.30 14.81
CA SER A 131 -0.11 -17.51 14.95
C SER A 131 0.68 -16.61 14.02
N VAL A 132 0.28 -16.48 12.75
CA VAL A 132 0.92 -15.57 11.80
C VAL A 132 0.78 -14.12 12.26
N ARG A 133 -0.42 -13.68 12.64
CA ARG A 133 -0.65 -12.31 13.14
C ARG A 133 0.25 -11.97 14.33
N LYS A 134 0.46 -12.93 15.22
CA LYS A 134 1.29 -12.75 16.42
C LYS A 134 2.79 -12.69 16.13
N ASN A 135 3.27 -13.49 15.18
CA ASN A 135 4.71 -13.68 14.98
C ASN A 135 5.27 -12.93 13.77
N ALA A 136 4.46 -12.60 12.77
CA ALA A 136 4.92 -11.96 11.55
C ALA A 136 5.29 -10.48 11.77
N ALA A 137 4.56 -9.78 12.63
CA ALA A 137 4.84 -8.38 12.95
C ALA A 137 6.23 -8.27 13.62
N GLY A 138 7.19 -7.67 12.91
CA GLY A 138 8.56 -7.51 13.40
C GLY A 138 9.48 -8.72 13.24
N ALA A 139 9.06 -9.78 12.54
CA ALA A 139 9.94 -10.90 12.21
C ALA A 139 11.06 -10.45 11.26
N PRO A 140 12.33 -10.86 11.48
CA PRO A 140 13.41 -10.56 10.56
C PRO A 140 13.27 -11.34 9.24
N VAL A 141 13.68 -10.72 8.14
CA VAL A 141 13.82 -11.40 6.85
C VAL A 141 15.20 -12.04 6.78
N GLY A 142 15.27 -13.29 6.35
CA GLY A 142 16.53 -14.02 6.15
C GLY A 142 16.51 -14.79 4.85
N ASP A 143 17.63 -14.77 4.14
CA ASP A 143 17.84 -15.56 2.93
C ASP A 143 18.28 -16.98 3.32
N THR A 144 17.75 -17.99 2.63
CA THR A 144 18.23 -19.37 2.71
C THR A 144 19.00 -19.70 1.44
N GLU A 145 20.25 -20.14 1.60
CA GLU A 145 21.10 -20.62 0.50
C GLU A 145 20.58 -21.89 -0.19
#